data_AF-A0A2M9Q1H3-F1
#
_entry.id   AF-A0A2M9Q1H3-F1
#
_cell.length_a   1.000
_cell.length_b   1.000
_cell.length_c   1.000
_cell.angle_alpha   90.00
_cell.angle_beta   90.00
_cell.angle_gamma   90.00
#
_symmetry.space_group_name_H-M   'P 1'
#
loop_
_entity.id
_entity.type
_entity.pdbx_description
1 polymer ?
#
loop_
_entity_poly.entity_id
_entity_poly.type
_entity_poly.pdbx_seq_one_letter_code
_entity_poly.pdbx_strand_id
1 'polypeptide(L)' 'MDVFFFINMFKNIISTFFQNGIWVIGFFYLLIKTFESDKLKHFSKYVIGNVLVLLFVYSIIVSI' A
#
# COMPACT_ATOMS: atom_id res chain seq x y z
N MET A 1 -2.17 17.70 -24.34
CA MET A 1 -3.26 17.74 -23.35
C MET A 1 -3.40 16.38 -22.68
N ASP A 2 -3.53 15.29 -23.44
CA ASP A 2 -3.81 13.97 -22.88
C ASP A 2 -2.66 13.36 -22.05
N VAL A 3 -1.42 13.49 -22.53
CA VAL A 3 -0.24 12.97 -21.79
C VAL A 3 -0.10 13.63 -20.41
N PHE A 4 -0.38 14.93 -20.29
CA PHE A 4 -0.33 15.64 -19.01
C PHE A 4 -1.44 15.17 -18.06
N PHE A 5 -2.63 14.89 -18.59
CA PHE A 5 -3.74 14.33 -17.83
C PHE A 5 -3.41 12.93 -17.30
N PHE A 6 -2.89 12.03 -18.14
CA PHE A 6 -2.48 10.69 -17.72
C PHE A 6 -1.35 10.72 -16.67
N ILE A 7 -0.34 11.59 -16.84
CA ILE A 7 0.74 11.76 -15.86
C ILE A 7 0.18 12.26 -14.53
N ASN A 8 -0.73 13.23 -14.55
CA ASN A 8 -1.29 13.79 -13.33
C ASN A 8 -2.20 12.80 -12.59
N MET A 9 -3.00 12.04 -13.32
CA MET A 9 -3.82 10.95 -12.77
C MET A 9 -2.95 9.86 -12.14
N PHE A 10 -1.91 9.41 -12.84
CA PHE A 10 -0.98 8.41 -12.33
C PHE A 10 -0.26 8.89 -11.07
N LYS A 11 0.18 10.15 -11.06
CA LYS A 11 0.81 10.78 -9.89
C LYS A 11 -0.14 10.83 -8.69
N ASN A 12 -1.42 11.17 -8.89
CA ASN A 12 -2.41 11.17 -7.80
C ASN A 12 -2.65 9.77 -7.24
N ILE A 13 -2.82 8.76 -8.10
CA ILE A 13 -3.01 7.36 -7.69
C ILE A 13 -1.80 6.90 -6.86
N ILE A 14 -0.58 7.14 -7.34
CA ILE A 14 0.65 6.80 -6.62
C ILE A 14 0.73 7.56 -5.29
N SER A 15 0.43 8.86 -5.28
CA SER A 15 0.50 9.67 -4.05
C SER A 15 -0.44 9.13 -2.98
N THR A 16 -1.71 8.90 -3.33
CA THR A 16 -2.72 8.34 -2.41
C THR A 16 -2.35 6.94 -1.93
N PHE A 17 -1.79 6.12 -2.83
CA PHE A 17 -1.36 4.76 -2.52
C PHE A 17 -0.20 4.75 -1.53
N PHE A 18 0.87 5.51 -1.78
CA PHE A 18 2.04 5.56 -0.91
C PHE A 18 1.75 6.26 0.41
N GLN A 19 0.90 7.30 0.42
CA GLN A 19 0.54 8.02 1.63
C GLN A 19 -0.14 7.11 2.66
N ASN A 20 -1.00 6.18 2.21
CA ASN A 20 -1.62 5.19 3.09
C ASN A 20 -0.76 3.92 3.25
N GLY A 21 -0.07 3.50 2.18
CA GLY A 21 0.76 2.30 2.15
C GLY A 21 2.00 2.38 3.04
N ILE A 22 2.60 3.56 3.20
CA ILE A 22 3.77 3.75 4.06
C ILE A 22 3.48 3.36 5.52
N TRP A 23 2.28 3.67 6.01
CA TRP A 23 1.86 3.34 7.38
C TRP A 23 1.65 1.85 7.56
N VAL A 24 1.05 1.18 6.57
CA VAL A 24 0.85 -0.28 6.58
C VAL A 24 2.20 -0.99 6.58
N ILE A 25 3.11 -0.61 5.69
CA ILE A 25 4.45 -1.20 5.61
C ILE A 25 5.22 -0.96 6.92
N GLY A 26 5.15 0.26 7.47
CA GLY A 26 5.79 0.61 8.74
C GLY A 26 5.26 -0.20 9.92
N PHE A 27 3.94 -0.34 10.03
CA PHE A 27 3.30 -1.15 11.08
C PHE A 27 3.75 -2.61 11.01
N PHE A 28 3.68 -3.23 9.83
CA PHE A 28 4.05 -4.63 9.69
C PHE A 28 5.55 -4.87 9.80
N TYR A 29 6.38 -3.91 9.39
CA TYR A 29 7.82 -3.97 9.63
C TYR A 29 8.13 -4.03 11.13
N LEU A 30 7.52 -3.14 11.93
CA LEU A 30 7.68 -3.15 13.38
C LEU A 30 7.11 -4.43 14.00
N LEU A 31 5.93 -4.87 13.57
CA LEU A 31 5.29 -6.10 14.05
C LEU A 31 6.20 -7.33 13.85
N ILE A 32 6.75 -7.50 12.65
CA ILE A 32 7.65 -8.63 12.34
C ILE A 32 8.97 -8.50 13.12
N LYS A 33 9.45 -7.28 13.37
CA LYS A 33 10.68 -7.04 14.12
C LYS A 33 10.52 -7.27 15.63
N THR A 34 9.36 -6.94 16.19
CA THR A 34 9.06 -7.11 17.61
C THR A 34 8.79 -8.58 17.97
N PHE A 35 8.22 -9.34 17.04
CA PHE A 35 7.80 -10.71 17.30
C PHE A 35 8.55 -11.69 16.37
N GLU A 36 9.51 -12.43 16.93
CA GLU A 36 10.29 -13.46 16.21
C GLU A 36 9.52 -14.77 15.95
N SER A 37 8.19 -14.70 15.83
CA SER A 37 7.37 -15.89 15.52
C SER A 37 7.29 -16.12 14.02
N ASP A 38 7.78 -17.28 13.55
CA ASP A 38 7.70 -17.67 12.14
C ASP A 38 6.26 -17.71 11.61
N LYS A 39 5.31 -18.16 12.44
CA LYS A 39 3.88 -18.16 12.09
C LYS A 39 3.36 -16.75 11.87
N LEU A 40 3.72 -15.82 12.76
CA LEU A 40 3.30 -14.42 12.64
C LEU A 40 3.93 -13.74 11.43
N LYS A 41 5.20 -14.03 11.13
CA LYS A 41 5.88 -13.49 9.95
C LYS A 41 5.22 -13.96 8.65
N HIS A 42 4.83 -15.23 8.58
CA HIS A 42 4.16 -15.78 7.40
C HIS A 42 2.75 -15.20 7.22
N PHE A 43 1.99 -15.10 8.31
CA PHE A 43 0.66 -14.47 8.30
C PHE A 43 0.74 -12.99 7.94
N SER A 44 1.69 -12.26 8.53
CA SER A 44 1.90 -10.83 8.27
C SER A 44 2.20 -10.57 6.79
N LYS A 45 3.06 -11.36 6.15
CA LYS A 45 3.31 -11.23 4.70
C LYS A 45 2.03 -11.39 3.87
N TYR A 46 1.17 -12.35 4.22
CA TYR A 46 -0.10 -12.56 3.52
C TYR A 46 -1.05 -11.37 3.70
N VAL A 47 -1.15 -10.84 4.93
CA VAL A 47 -2.00 -9.68 5.21
C VAL A 47 -1.47 -8.41 4.53
N ILE A 48 -0.16 -8.16 4.55
CA ILE A 48 0.47 -7.03 3.84
C ILE A 48 0.10 -7.06 2.35
N GLY A 49 0.21 -8.22 1.72
CA GLY A 49 -0.16 -8.40 0.32
C GLY A 49 -1.63 -8.03 0.04
N ASN A 50 -2.56 -8.55 0.86
CA ASN A 50 -3.99 -8.24 0.71
C ASN A 50 -4.30 -6.76 0.95
N VAL A 51 -3.71 -6.15 1.98
CA VAL A 51 -3.92 -4.74 2.30
C VAL A 51 -3.35 -3.84 1.20
N LEU A 52 -2.21 -4.19 0.60
CA LEU A 52 -1.66 -3.45 -0.54
C LEU A 52 -2.59 -3.49 -1.76
N VAL A 53 -3.21 -4.64 -2.06
CA VAL A 53 -4.19 -4.75 -3.16
C VAL A 53 -5.42 -3.87 -2.88
N LEU A 54 -5.94 -3.91 -1.66
CA LEU A 54 -7.07 -3.06 -1.24
C LEU A 54 -6.74 -1.56 -1.35
N LEU A 55 -5.56 -1.15 -0.88
CA LEU A 55 -5.11 0.24 -0.97
C LEU A 55 -4.92 0.70 -2.42
N PHE A 56 -4.47 -0.19 -3.29
CA PHE A 56 -4.32 0.11 -4.71
C PHE A 56 -5.68 0.37 -5.37
N VAL A 57 -6.66 -0.50 -5.13
CA VAL A 57 -8.04 -0.32 -5.64
C VAL A 57 -8.65 0.96 -5.07
N TYR A 58 -8.49 1.22 -3.77
CA TYR A 58 -8.95 2.45 -3.15
C TYR A 58 -8.34 3.70 -3.81
N SER A 59 -7.04 3.67 -4.08
CA SER A 59 -6.33 4.79 -4.69
C SER A 59 -6.78 5.07 -6.12
N ILE A 60 -7.16 4.04 -6.88
CA ILE A 60 -7.78 4.20 -8.20
C ILE A 60 -9.15 4.88 -8.08
N ILE A 61 -10.02 4.42 -7.17
CA ILE A 61 -11.37 4.96 -6.99
C ILE A 61 -11.34 6.42 -6.54
N VAL A 62 -10.45 6.78 -5.62
CA VAL A 62 -10.37 8.13 -5.05
C VAL A 62 -9.69 9.15 -5.99
N SER A 63 -8.84 8.68 -6.90
CA SER A 63 -8.04 9.56 -7.77
C SER A 63 -8.63 9.74 -9.18
N ILE A 64 -9.70 9.02 -9.51
CA ILE A 64 -10.55 9.21 -10.71
C ILE A 64 -11.64 10.24 -10.41
#